data_AF-A0A7R8VDP9-F1
#
_entry.id   AF-A0A7R8VDP9-F1
#
_cell.length_a   1.000
_cell.length_b   1.000
_cell.length_c   1.000
_cell.angle_alpha   90.00
_cell.angle_beta   90.00
_cell.angle_gamma   90.00
#
_symmetry.space_group_name_H-M   'P 1'
#
loop_
_entity.id
_entity.type
_entity.pdbx_description
1 polymer ?
#
loop_
_entity_poly.entity_id
_entity_poly.type
_entity_poly.pdbx_seq_one_letter_code
_entity_poly.pdbx_strand_id
1 'polypeptide(L)' 'MSGVETSCGCSVPYIGPPITAHCGGGTFLLFMGLLDTYINQQCDIADPCGRVKNHEIPRTTYDFVVVGGGSGGAVVASR' A
#
# COMPACT_ATOMS: atom_id res chain seq x y z
N MET A 1 -0.27 0.20 23.45
CA MET A 1 0.25 0.87 22.25
C MET A 1 -0.88 0.89 21.24
N SER A 2 -1.65 1.97 21.27
CA SER A 2 -2.96 2.06 20.61
C SER A 2 -2.83 2.06 19.10
N GLY A 3 -3.50 1.10 18.45
CA GLY A 3 -3.68 1.10 17.00
C GLY A 3 -4.48 2.33 16.60
N VAL A 4 -3.90 3.14 15.71
CA VAL A 4 -4.61 4.24 15.07
C VAL A 4 -5.66 3.60 14.15
N GLU A 5 -6.93 3.61 14.55
CA GLU A 5 -8.05 3.39 13.65
C GLU A 5 -8.16 4.59 12.73
N THR A 6 -7.79 4.43 11.46
CA THR A 6 -7.97 5.45 10.43
C THR A 6 -8.94 4.93 9.38
N SER A 7 -10.14 5.52 9.36
CA SER A 7 -11.22 5.45 8.34
C SER A 7 -11.79 4.07 7.94
N CYS A 8 -11.00 3.00 7.94
CA CYS A 8 -11.35 1.68 7.41
C CYS A 8 -11.24 0.54 8.47
N GLY A 9 -11.10 0.88 9.76
CA GLY A 9 -11.17 -0.09 10.87
C GLY A 9 -9.98 -1.04 11.01
N CYS A 10 -8.84 -0.75 10.39
CA CYS A 10 -7.62 -1.54 10.53
C CYS A 10 -6.39 -0.65 10.75
N SER A 11 -5.34 -1.21 11.37
CA SER A 11 -4.05 -0.53 11.49
C SER A 11 -3.44 -0.42 10.09
N VAL A 12 -3.53 0.76 9.48
CA VAL A 12 -3.07 0.96 8.11
C VAL A 12 -1.54 0.82 8.07
N PRO A 13 -0.99 -0.20 7.40
CA PRO A 13 0.44 -0.28 7.19
C PRO A 13 0.80 0.81 6.18
N TYR A 14 1.72 1.69 6.57
CA TYR A 14 2.40 2.72 5.76
C TYR A 14 1.71 3.06 4.42
N ILE A 15 0.99 4.18 4.40
CA ILE A 15 0.54 4.80 3.14
C ILE A 15 1.82 5.31 2.46
N GLY A 16 2.11 4.77 1.26
CA GLY A 16 3.30 5.12 0.50
C GLY A 16 3.38 6.61 0.12
N PRO A 17 4.39 7.02 -0.66
CA PRO A 17 4.46 8.37 -1.19
C PRO A 17 3.16 8.74 -1.92
N PRO A 18 2.71 10.01 -1.85
CA PRO A 18 1.49 10.43 -2.53
C PRO A 18 1.65 10.27 -4.05
N ILE A 19 0.53 10.11 -4.77
CA ILE A 19 0.54 9.97 -6.24
C ILE A 19 1.26 11.15 -6.92
N THR A 20 1.20 12.35 -6.32
CA THR A 20 1.93 13.54 -6.79
C THR A 20 3.44 13.39 -6.79
N ALA A 21 4.02 12.50 -5.98
CA ALA A 21 5.46 12.24 -5.95
C ALA A 21 5.94 11.39 -7.14
N HIS A 22 5.07 10.55 -7.70
CA HIS A 22 5.39 9.68 -8.85
C HIS A 22 4.92 10.28 -10.18
N CYS A 23 3.82 11.03 -10.18
CA CYS A 23 3.20 11.63 -11.36
C CYS A 23 3.18 13.18 -11.31
N GLY A 24 4.23 13.77 -10.70
CA GLY A 24 4.32 15.19 -10.33
C GLY A 24 4.60 16.19 -11.46
N GLY A 25 3.96 16.06 -12.62
CA GLY A 25 3.98 17.12 -13.62
C GLY A 25 3.18 18.33 -13.12
N GLY A 26 3.77 19.54 -13.15
CA GLY A 26 3.18 20.75 -12.54
C GLY A 26 1.73 21.04 -12.93
N THR A 27 1.32 20.69 -14.15
CA THR A 27 -0.05 20.86 -14.67
C THR A 27 -1.09 19.94 -14.02
N PHE A 28 -0.68 18.81 -13.44
CA PHE A 28 -1.59 17.80 -12.88
C PHE A 28 -1.54 17.72 -11.35
N LEU A 29 -0.72 18.53 -10.68
CA LEU A 29 -0.52 18.45 -9.22
C LEU A 29 -1.83 18.54 -8.44
N LEU A 30 -2.71 19.49 -8.79
CA LEU A 30 -4.00 19.67 -8.12
C LEU A 30 -4.92 18.45 -8.31
N PHE A 31 -5.00 17.95 -9.54
CA PHE A 31 -5.81 16.78 -9.87
C PHE A 31 -5.26 15.53 -9.17
N MET A 32 -3.96 15.28 -9.25
CA MET A 32 -3.31 14.13 -8.61
C MET A 32 -3.41 14.20 -7.09
N GLY A 33 -3.36 15.39 -6.48
CA GLY A 33 -3.59 15.57 -5.05
C GLY A 33 -5.02 15.26 -4.62
N LEU A 34 -6.02 15.71 -5.39
CA LEU A 34 -7.42 15.41 -5.11
C LEU A 34 -7.78 13.93 -5.38
N LEU A 35 -7.16 13.33 -6.40
CA LEU A 35 -7.31 11.91 -6.67
C LEU A 35 -6.70 11.05 -5.55
N ASP A 36 -5.53 11.43 -5.06
CA ASP A 36 -4.86 10.76 -3.94
C ASP A 36 -5.72 10.78 -2.67
N THR A 37 -6.33 11.92 -2.33
CA THR A 37 -7.23 12.00 -1.17
C THR A 37 -8.51 11.20 -1.38
N TYR A 38 -9.10 11.21 -2.58
CA TYR A 38 -10.29 10.42 -2.88
C TYR A 38 -10.03 8.92 -2.74
N ILE A 39 -8.95 8.40 -3.34
CA ILE A 39 -8.59 6.98 -3.26
C ILE A 39 -8.38 6.58 -1.81
N ASN A 40 -7.63 7.37 -1.03
CA ASN A 40 -7.33 7.06 0.36
C ASN A 40 -8.54 7.11 1.31
N GLN A 41 -9.64 7.76 0.91
CA GLN A 41 -10.90 7.77 1.66
C GLN A 41 -11.85 6.60 1.32
N GLN A 42 -11.70 5.99 0.14
CA GLN A 42 -12.52 4.87 -0.28
C GLN A 42 -11.87 3.54 0.09
N CYS A 43 -12.36 2.90 1.16
CA CYS A 43 -11.78 1.66 1.69
C CYS A 43 -11.74 0.52 0.67
N ASP A 44 -12.73 0.43 -0.22
CA ASP A 44 -12.80 -0.59 -1.28
C ASP A 44 -11.72 -0.40 -2.36
N ILE A 45 -11.30 0.85 -2.60
CA ILE A 45 -10.29 1.18 -3.61
C ILE A 45 -8.88 1.12 -2.99
N ALA A 46 -8.69 1.76 -1.84
CA ALA A 46 -7.38 1.79 -1.18
C ALA A 46 -6.98 0.42 -0.63
N ASP A 47 -7.96 -0.42 -0.26
CA ASP A 47 -7.82 -1.69 0.47
C ASP A 47 -6.63 -1.67 1.45
N PRO A 48 -6.66 -0.78 2.47
CA PRO A 48 -5.53 -0.64 3.38
C PRO A 48 -5.29 -1.90 4.21
N CYS A 49 -6.33 -2.74 4.39
CA CYS A 49 -6.27 -3.91 5.26
C CYS A 49 -5.72 -5.15 4.55
N GLY A 50 -5.91 -5.28 3.23
CA GLY A 50 -5.36 -6.34 2.39
C GLY A 50 -3.88 -6.15 2.02
N ARG A 51 -3.26 -5.03 2.40
CA ARG A 51 -1.85 -4.76 2.11
C ARG A 51 -0.92 -5.73 2.85
N VAL A 52 0.23 -5.99 2.21
CA VAL A 52 1.31 -6.79 2.78
C VAL A 52 1.76 -6.17 4.10
N LYS A 53 1.72 -6.97 5.18
CA LYS A 53 2.16 -6.56 6.50
C LYS A 53 3.67 -6.80 6.61
N ASN A 54 4.41 -5.77 6.99
CA ASN A 54 5.82 -5.91 7.29
C ASN A 54 5.96 -6.71 8.60
N HIS A 55 6.81 -7.74 8.59
CA HIS A 55 7.22 -8.49 9.76
C HIS A 55 8.68 -8.14 10.06
N GLU A 56 8.92 -7.40 11.15
CA GLU A 56 10.29 -7.03 11.58
C GLU A 56 11.18 -8.26 11.79
N ILE A 57 10.58 -9.34 12.28
CA ILE A 57 11.24 -10.63 12.46
C ILE A 57 10.63 -11.62 11.45
N PRO A 58 11.42 -12.12 10.47
CA PRO A 58 10.97 -13.15 9.55
C PRO A 58 10.54 -14.41 10.31
N ARG A 59 9.51 -15.09 9.78
CA ARG A 59 9.11 -16.39 10.31
C ARG A 59 10.20 -17.42 10.00
N THR A 60 10.30 -18.45 10.84
CA THR A 60 11.24 -19.55 10.63
C THR A 60 10.82 -20.49 9.50
N THR A 61 9.54 -20.46 9.12
CA THR A 61 8.94 -21.37 8.15
C THR A 61 8.00 -20.60 7.21
N TYR A 62 8.12 -20.90 5.92
CA TYR A 62 7.27 -20.40 4.85
C TYR A 62 6.97 -21.55 3.88
N ASP A 63 5.80 -21.53 3.25
CA ASP A 63 5.47 -22.50 2.19
C ASP A 63 6.34 -22.29 0.95
N PHE A 64 6.61 -21.03 0.61
CA PHE A 64 7.58 -20.62 -0.41
C PHE A 64 8.09 -19.20 -0.15
N VAL A 65 9.25 -18.86 -0.76
CA VAL A 65 9.85 -17.52 -0.69
C VAL A 65 10.06 -17.01 -2.11
N VAL A 66 9.53 -15.82 -2.40
CA VAL A 66 9.75 -15.13 -3.67
C VAL A 66 10.86 -14.10 -3.50
N VAL A 67 11.95 -14.24 -4.26
CA VAL A 67 13.08 -13.32 -4.23
C VAL A 67 12.97 -12.32 -5.37
N GLY A 68 12.74 -11.05 -5.04
CA GLY A 68 12.65 -9.92 -5.97
C GLY A 68 11.21 -9.48 -6.27
N GLY A 69 10.89 -8.22 -5.96
CA GLY A 69 9.55 -7.62 -6.13
C GLY A 69 9.28 -7.01 -7.52
N GLY A 70 9.92 -7.51 -8.57
CA GLY A 70 9.67 -7.07 -9.95
C GLY A 70 8.35 -7.62 -10.50
N SER A 71 8.06 -7.39 -11.78
CA SER A 71 6.82 -7.89 -12.41
C SER A 71 6.62 -9.40 -12.26
N GLY A 72 7.67 -10.19 -12.49
CA GLY A 72 7.61 -11.65 -12.34
C GLY A 72 7.36 -12.08 -10.89
N GLY A 73 8.09 -11.51 -9.92
CA GLY A 73 7.93 -11.86 -8.51
C GLY A 73 6.59 -11.41 -7.94
N ALA A 74 6.10 -10.23 -8.32
CA ALA A 74 4.78 -9.75 -7.92
C ALA A 74 3.66 -10.66 -8.43
N VAL A 75 3.76 -11.16 -9.66
CA VAL A 75 2.78 -12.12 -10.21
C VAL A 75 2.81 -13.43 -9.44
N VAL A 76 3.99 -13.99 -9.15
CA VAL A 76 4.11 -15.23 -8.37
C VAL A 76 3.58 -15.05 -6.95
N ALA A 77 3.87 -13.92 -6.30
CA ALA A 77 3.39 -13.63 -4.94
C ALA A 77 1.88 -13.35 -4.85
N SER A 78 1.21 -13.08 -5.98
CA SER A 78 -0.23 -12.82 -6.04
C SER A 78 -1.09 -14.08 -6.23
N ARG A 79 -0.46 -15.24 -6.43
CA ARG A 79 -1.11 -16.53 -6.68
C ARG A 79 -0.92 -17.45 -5.48
#